data_AF-A0A819KFL4-F1
#
_entry.id   AF-A0A819KFL4-F1
#
_cell.length_a   1.000
_cell.length_b   1.000
_cell.length_c   1.000
_cell.angle_alpha   90.00
_cell.angle_beta   90.00
_cell.angle_gamma   90.00
#
_symmetry.space_group_name_H-M   'P 1'
#
loop_
_entity.id
_entity.type
_entity.pdbx_description
1 polymer ?
#
loop_
_entity_poly.entity_id
_entity_poly.type
_entity_poly.pdbx_seq_one_letter_code
_entity_poly.pdbx_strand_id
1 'polypeptide(L)'
;GIAMSPLSNNSLFLSYNQNPFLEYFQRGLCVSLSTDDPLQFHFTKEPLMEEYSIAAQIWKLSSIDMCEIARNSVLMSGYPDEVKKAWLGKNYKEAGIAGNDICRSNVPNIRIGHRYDVLCEELHLLKVAYHSRQEKNDGVHSF
;
A
#
# COMPACT_ATOMS: atom_id res chain seq x y z
N GLY A 1 6.18 2.94 3.57
CA GLY A 1 4.74 2.97 3.29
C GLY A 1 4.20 4.34 3.61
N ILE A 2 2.99 4.65 3.14
CA ILE A 2 2.33 5.95 3.37
C ILE A 2 1.03 5.69 4.14
N ALA A 3 0.84 6.37 5.27
CA ALA A 3 -0.41 6.37 6.01
C ALA A 3 -1.17 7.65 5.65
N MET A 4 -2.44 7.53 5.31
CA MET A 4 -3.30 8.65 4.94
C MET A 4 -4.58 8.61 5.76
N SER A 5 -5.11 9.80 6.07
CA SER A 5 -6.34 9.97 6.84
C SER A 5 -7.37 10.75 6.02
N PRO A 6 -8.10 10.09 5.10
CA PRO A 6 -8.98 10.75 4.14
C PRO A 6 -10.06 11.64 4.76
N LEU A 7 -10.65 11.28 5.90
CA LEU A 7 -11.64 12.10 6.61
C LEU A 7 -11.01 13.38 7.16
N SER A 8 -9.84 13.29 7.82
CA SER A 8 -9.08 14.47 8.27
C SER A 8 -8.77 15.39 7.07
N ASN A 9 -8.27 14.82 5.97
CA ASN A 9 -7.95 15.59 4.75
C ASN A 9 -9.19 16.27 4.15
N ASN A 10 -10.33 15.58 4.14
CA ASN A 10 -11.63 16.09 3.71
C ASN A 10 -12.14 17.25 4.57
N SER A 11 -11.95 17.17 5.88
CA SER A 11 -12.35 18.24 6.79
C SER A 11 -11.46 19.48 6.69
N LEU A 12 -10.21 19.34 6.24
CA LEU A 12 -9.21 20.43 6.34
C LEU A 12 -8.89 21.11 5.00
N PHE A 13 -8.66 20.37 3.91
CA PHE A 13 -8.03 20.96 2.71
C PHE A 13 -8.37 20.33 1.36
N LEU A 14 -8.98 19.14 1.30
CA LEU A 14 -9.19 18.43 0.03
C LEU A 14 -10.45 17.57 0.06
N SER A 15 -11.38 17.76 -0.87
CA SER A 15 -12.59 16.91 -0.90
C SER A 15 -12.23 15.41 -0.96
N TYR A 16 -13.03 14.57 -0.30
CA TYR A 16 -12.73 13.13 -0.13
C TYR A 16 -12.44 12.42 -1.45
N ASN A 17 -13.20 12.73 -2.51
CA ASN A 17 -13.03 12.14 -3.83
C ASN A 17 -11.74 12.56 -4.55
N GLN A 18 -11.12 13.67 -4.13
CA GLN A 18 -9.86 14.14 -4.67
C GLN A 18 -8.65 13.61 -3.89
N ASN A 19 -8.87 12.86 -2.81
CA ASN A 19 -7.80 12.27 -2.04
C ASN A 19 -7.00 11.26 -2.92
N PRO A 20 -5.66 11.34 -2.96
CA PRO A 20 -4.85 10.50 -3.85
C PRO A 20 -4.72 9.05 -3.39
N PHE A 21 -5.28 8.68 -2.24
CA PHE A 21 -5.17 7.34 -1.67
C PHE A 21 -5.55 6.25 -2.68
N LEU A 22 -6.72 6.36 -3.32
CA LEU A 22 -7.20 5.34 -4.25
C LEU A 22 -6.25 5.18 -5.45
N GLU A 23 -5.76 6.29 -6.00
CA GLU A 23 -4.82 6.28 -7.13
C GLU A 23 -3.50 5.61 -6.73
N TYR A 24 -2.99 5.91 -5.54
CA TYR A 24 -1.76 5.32 -5.03
C TYR A 24 -1.92 3.82 -4.74
N PHE A 25 -3.06 3.44 -4.16
CA PHE A 25 -3.41 2.05 -3.94
C PHE A 25 -3.53 1.29 -5.27
N GLN A 26 -4.20 1.85 -6.27
CA GLN A 26 -4.34 1.21 -7.59
C GLN A 26 -2.99 1.02 -8.28
N ARG A 27 -2.08 2.00 -8.17
CA ARG A 27 -0.69 1.90 -8.64
C ARG A 27 0.20 0.93 -7.87
N GLY A 28 -0.30 0.30 -6.79
CA GLY A 28 0.44 -0.71 -6.04
C GLY A 28 1.42 -0.14 -5.02
N LEU A 29 1.30 1.15 -4.67
CA LEU A 29 2.07 1.71 -3.58
C LEU A 29 1.63 1.10 -2.24
N CYS A 30 2.60 0.94 -1.33
CA CYS A 30 2.35 0.48 0.03
C CYS A 30 1.68 1.60 0.84
N VAL A 31 0.35 1.69 0.74
CA VAL A 31 -0.48 2.67 1.44
C VAL A 31 -1.37 2.01 2.49
N SER A 32 -1.74 2.78 3.52
CA SER A 32 -2.64 2.38 4.61
C SER A 32 -3.55 3.54 5.04
N LEU A 33 -4.72 3.21 5.59
CA LEU A 33 -5.65 4.19 6.18
C LEU A 33 -5.32 4.41 7.66
N SER A 34 -5.43 5.65 8.10
CA SER A 34 -5.23 6.12 9.47
C SER A 34 -6.29 7.14 9.87
N THR A 35 -6.35 7.50 11.16
CA THR A 35 -7.39 8.39 11.70
C THR A 35 -6.93 9.84 11.91
N ASP A 36 -5.62 10.09 12.02
CA ASP A 36 -5.06 11.39 12.45
C ASP A 36 -5.56 11.77 13.87
N ASP A 37 -6.54 12.68 13.98
CA ASP A 37 -7.18 13.08 15.24
C ASP A 37 -8.61 12.51 15.36
N PRO A 38 -8.79 11.30 15.93
CA PRO A 38 -10.08 10.62 15.97
C PRO A 38 -11.16 11.42 16.71
N LEU A 39 -10.80 12.17 17.75
CA LEU A 39 -11.76 12.98 18.51
C LEU A 39 -12.31 14.17 17.72
N GLN A 40 -11.58 14.64 16.71
CA GLN A 40 -11.96 15.80 15.91
C GLN A 40 -12.77 15.41 14.67
N PHE A 41 -12.41 14.30 14.03
CA PHE A 41 -12.89 13.97 12.67
C PHE A 41 -13.86 12.79 12.60
N HIS A 42 -14.04 12.03 13.68
CA HIS A 42 -14.83 10.78 13.68
C HIS A 42 -16.01 10.87 14.63
N PHE A 43 -17.11 10.22 14.27
CA PHE A 43 -18.36 10.26 15.05
C PHE A 43 -18.66 8.94 15.75
N THR A 44 -18.01 7.86 15.32
CA THR A 44 -18.23 6.52 15.89
C THR A 44 -17.27 6.23 17.03
N LYS A 45 -17.58 5.17 17.80
CA LYS A 45 -16.69 4.67 18.86
C LYS A 45 -15.45 3.94 18.32
N GLU A 46 -15.44 3.59 17.03
CA GLU A 46 -14.39 2.83 16.36
C GLU A 46 -13.85 3.63 15.17
N PRO A 47 -13.06 4.70 15.41
CA PRO A 47 -12.72 5.68 14.39
C PRO A 47 -11.99 5.08 13.18
N LEU A 48 -11.07 4.14 13.41
CA LEU A 48 -10.38 3.47 12.31
C LEU A 48 -11.35 2.62 11.47
N MET A 49 -12.32 1.97 12.11
CA MET A 49 -13.33 1.19 11.39
C MET A 49 -14.26 2.09 10.57
N GLU A 50 -14.57 3.29 11.07
CA GLU A 50 -15.30 4.30 10.32
C GLU A 50 -14.54 4.75 9.07
N GLU A 51 -13.22 4.98 9.15
CA GLU A 51 -12.42 5.30 7.96
C GLU A 51 -12.46 4.19 6.91
N TYR A 52 -12.22 2.95 7.35
CA TYR A 52 -12.28 1.80 6.46
C TYR A 52 -13.68 1.66 5.84
N SER A 53 -14.74 1.88 6.61
CA SER A 53 -16.12 1.75 6.13
C SER A 53 -16.49 2.81 5.09
N ILE A 54 -16.10 4.08 5.33
CA ILE A 54 -16.36 5.18 4.40
C ILE A 54 -15.53 5.02 3.13
N ALA A 55 -14.25 4.70 3.27
CA ALA A 55 -13.36 4.43 2.12
C ALA A 55 -13.92 3.31 1.24
N ALA A 56 -14.35 2.20 1.84
CA ALA A 56 -14.94 1.08 1.09
C ALA A 56 -16.21 1.48 0.34
N GLN A 57 -17.09 2.28 0.97
CA GLN A 57 -18.33 2.71 0.35
C GLN A 57 -18.12 3.72 -0.79
N ILE A 58 -17.21 4.67 -0.61
CA ILE A 58 -16.96 5.74 -1.60
C ILE A 58 -16.14 5.18 -2.76
N TRP A 59 -15.00 4.54 -2.48
CA TRP A 59 -14.08 4.02 -3.51
C TRP A 59 -14.42 2.62 -4.01
N LYS A 60 -15.52 2.03 -3.53
CA LYS A 60 -16.00 0.69 -3.93
C LYS A 60 -14.95 -0.40 -3.72
N LEU A 61 -14.21 -0.32 -2.61
CA LEU A 61 -13.18 -1.29 -2.27
C LEU A 61 -13.81 -2.65 -1.96
N SER A 62 -13.24 -3.71 -2.51
CA SER A 62 -13.63 -5.08 -2.18
C SER A 62 -13.06 -5.51 -0.82
N SER A 63 -13.53 -6.64 -0.29
CA SER A 63 -12.94 -7.22 0.92
C SER A 63 -11.45 -7.54 0.75
N ILE A 64 -11.02 -7.93 -0.46
CA ILE A 64 -9.61 -8.19 -0.78
C ILE A 64 -8.80 -6.89 -0.70
N ASP A 65 -9.31 -5.80 -1.24
CA ASP A 65 -8.64 -4.50 -1.18
C ASP A 65 -8.48 -4.02 0.26
N MET A 66 -9.54 -4.16 1.06
CA MET A 66 -9.53 -3.81 2.48
C MET A 66 -8.51 -4.64 3.27
N CYS A 67 -8.44 -5.95 3.00
CA CYS A 67 -7.45 -6.83 3.63
C CYS A 67 -6.01 -6.47 3.21
N GLU A 68 -5.80 -6.07 1.95
CA GLU A 68 -4.48 -5.62 1.49
C GLU A 68 -4.04 -4.32 2.15
N ILE A 69 -4.95 -3.34 2.26
CA ILE A 69 -4.69 -2.08 2.95
C ILE A 69 -4.37 -2.34 4.43
N ALA A 70 -5.13 -3.21 5.09
CA ALA A 70 -4.88 -3.61 6.47
C ALA A 70 -3.54 -4.35 6.62
N ARG A 71 -3.22 -5.29 5.71
CA ARG A 71 -1.92 -5.98 5.67
C ARG A 71 -0.77 -4.98 5.52
N ASN A 72 -0.89 -4.00 4.62
CA ASN A 72 0.12 -2.97 4.41
C ASN A 72 0.38 -2.15 5.68
N SER A 73 -0.68 -1.82 6.42
CA SER A 73 -0.56 -1.09 7.69
C SER A 73 0.33 -1.83 8.70
N VAL A 74 0.17 -3.16 8.82
CA VAL A 74 1.02 -3.99 9.69
C VAL A 74 2.46 -4.05 9.17
N LEU A 75 2.64 -4.22 7.86
CA LEU A 75 3.97 -4.26 7.25
C LEU A 75 4.78 -3.00 7.57
N MET A 76 4.19 -1.82 7.38
CA MET A 76 4.85 -0.54 7.59
C MET A 76 4.82 -0.01 9.04
N SER A 77 4.11 -0.70 9.94
CA SER A 77 4.05 -0.32 11.35
C SER A 77 5.41 -0.44 12.07
N GLY A 78 5.51 0.15 13.26
CA GLY A 78 6.67 0.00 14.15
C GLY A 78 6.64 -1.22 15.07
N TYR A 79 5.71 -2.16 14.91
CA TYR A 79 5.60 -3.30 15.82
C TYR A 79 6.82 -4.23 15.75
N PRO A 80 7.17 -4.91 16.87
CA PRO A 80 8.22 -5.92 16.88
C PRO A 80 8.00 -7.05 15.86
N ASP A 81 9.09 -7.68 15.46
CA ASP A 81 9.10 -8.75 14.45
C ASP A 81 8.21 -9.93 14.86
N GLU A 82 8.21 -10.29 16.14
CA GLU A 82 7.41 -11.38 16.70
C GLU A 82 5.92 -11.12 16.54
N VAL A 83 5.49 -9.87 16.74
CA VAL A 83 4.10 -9.44 16.58
C VAL A 83 3.72 -9.49 15.10
N LYS A 84 4.58 -8.98 14.21
CA LYS A 84 4.34 -9.04 12.76
C LYS A 84 4.28 -10.47 12.25
N LYS A 85 5.14 -11.37 12.73
CA LYS A 85 5.06 -12.81 12.42
C LYS A 85 3.77 -13.45 12.90
N ALA A 86 3.29 -13.04 14.08
CA ALA A 86 2.01 -13.50 14.61
C ALA A 86 0.82 -12.97 13.80
N TRP A 87 0.88 -11.77 13.21
CA TRP A 87 -0.25 -11.24 12.43
C TRP A 87 -0.20 -11.54 10.93
N LEU A 88 0.99 -11.69 10.34
CA LEU A 88 1.16 -11.83 8.89
C LEU A 88 1.76 -13.17 8.47
N GLY A 89 2.29 -13.94 9.41
CA GLY A 89 2.96 -15.22 9.15
C GLY A 89 4.48 -15.13 9.28
N LYS A 90 5.11 -16.29 9.50
CA LYS A 90 6.56 -16.37 9.78
C LYS A 90 7.43 -15.81 8.65
N ASN A 91 6.95 -15.92 7.41
CA ASN A 91 7.68 -15.59 6.21
C ASN A 91 7.34 -14.19 5.67
N TYR A 92 6.66 -13.32 6.44
CA TYR A 92 6.12 -12.06 5.93
C TYR A 92 7.15 -11.11 5.26
N LYS A 93 8.44 -11.31 5.50
CA LYS A 93 9.56 -10.56 4.89
C LYS A 93 9.97 -11.07 3.51
N GLU A 94 9.57 -12.28 3.14
CA GLU A 94 9.84 -12.84 1.81
C GLU A 94 9.10 -12.06 0.73
N ALA A 95 9.67 -12.03 -0.46
CA ALA A 95 9.09 -11.31 -1.58
C ALA A 95 7.93 -12.09 -2.24
N GLY A 96 6.98 -11.34 -2.82
CA GLY A 96 5.85 -11.91 -3.55
C GLY A 96 5.00 -12.88 -2.72
N ILE A 97 4.54 -13.94 -3.36
CA ILE A 97 3.62 -14.93 -2.77
C ILE A 97 4.25 -15.66 -1.57
N ALA A 98 5.58 -15.85 -1.57
CA ALA A 98 6.27 -16.54 -0.48
C ALA A 98 6.13 -15.82 0.86
N GLY A 99 5.92 -14.50 0.84
CA GLY A 99 5.69 -13.67 2.02
C GLY A 99 4.24 -13.45 2.40
N ASN A 100 3.30 -14.22 1.83
CA ASN A 100 1.89 -14.10 2.13
C ASN A 100 1.32 -15.39 2.73
N ASP A 101 0.89 -15.31 3.98
CA ASP A 101 0.06 -16.33 4.62
C ASP A 101 -1.41 -15.92 4.52
N ILE A 102 -2.15 -16.51 3.56
CA ILE A 102 -3.56 -16.17 3.31
C ILE A 102 -4.42 -16.38 4.56
N CYS A 103 -4.13 -17.39 5.38
CA CYS A 103 -4.90 -17.69 6.58
C CYS A 103 -4.79 -16.59 7.65
N ARG A 104 -3.80 -15.71 7.52
CA ARG A 104 -3.59 -14.58 8.44
C ARG A 104 -3.94 -13.24 7.81
N SER A 105 -3.51 -13.01 6.56
CA SER A 105 -3.74 -11.73 5.88
C SER A 105 -5.11 -11.62 5.21
N ASN A 106 -5.75 -12.75 4.90
CA ASN A 106 -6.95 -12.85 4.08
C ASN A 106 -6.80 -12.22 2.67
N VAL A 107 -5.57 -11.99 2.21
CA VAL A 107 -5.27 -11.51 0.86
C VAL A 107 -4.92 -12.72 -0.01
N PRO A 108 -5.64 -12.97 -1.12
CA PRO A 108 -5.32 -14.09 -2.01
C PRO A 108 -3.92 -13.98 -2.63
N ASN A 109 -3.25 -15.12 -2.79
CA ASN A 109 -1.91 -15.16 -3.41
C ASN A 109 -1.88 -14.57 -4.82
N ILE A 110 -2.96 -14.72 -5.60
CA ILE A 110 -3.03 -14.12 -6.94
C ILE A 110 -2.92 -12.58 -6.90
N ARG A 111 -3.47 -11.93 -5.88
CA ARG A 111 -3.39 -10.47 -5.68
C ARG A 111 -1.95 -10.04 -5.37
N ILE A 112 -1.27 -10.75 -4.47
CA ILE A 112 0.12 -10.49 -4.09
C ILE A 112 1.08 -10.82 -5.24
N GLY A 113 0.86 -11.92 -5.95
CA GLY A 113 1.61 -12.32 -7.14
C GLY A 113 1.56 -11.24 -8.20
N HIS A 114 0.36 -10.81 -8.58
CA HIS A 114 0.19 -9.71 -9.54
C HIS A 114 0.94 -8.44 -9.12
N ARG A 115 0.82 -8.00 -7.85
CA ARG A 115 1.56 -6.84 -7.34
C ARG A 115 3.07 -6.99 -7.48
N TYR A 116 3.58 -8.19 -7.18
CA TYR A 116 4.99 -8.49 -7.25
C TYR A 116 5.51 -8.57 -8.68
N ASP A 117 4.76 -9.20 -9.58
CA ASP A 117 5.13 -9.36 -10.99
C ASP A 117 5.21 -7.99 -11.68
N VAL A 118 4.20 -7.13 -11.48
CA VAL A 118 4.19 -5.75 -11.99
C VAL A 118 5.39 -4.95 -11.46
N LEU A 119 5.67 -5.02 -10.16
CA LEU A 119 6.84 -4.34 -9.58
C LEU A 119 8.16 -4.83 -10.20
N CYS A 120 8.30 -6.14 -10.41
CA CYS A 120 9.50 -6.70 -11.02
C CYS A 120 9.67 -6.22 -12.46
N GLU A 121 8.57 -6.15 -13.23
CA GLU A 121 8.56 -5.64 -14.59
C GLU A 121 8.93 -4.15 -14.65
N GLU A 122 8.32 -3.31 -13.80
CA GLU A 122 8.63 -1.88 -13.70
C GLU A 122 10.11 -1.65 -13.36
N LEU A 123 10.65 -2.40 -12.39
CA LEU A 123 12.07 -2.33 -12.03
C LEU A 123 12.98 -2.79 -13.16
N HIS A 124 12.56 -3.79 -13.94
CA HIS A 124 13.30 -4.25 -15.12
C HIS A 124 13.37 -3.14 -16.18
N LEU A 125 12.25 -2.50 -16.50
CA LEU A 125 12.18 -1.39 -17.45
C LEU A 125 13.09 -0.22 -17.02
N LEU A 126 13.10 0.13 -15.73
CA LEU A 126 13.98 1.17 -15.20
C LEU A 126 15.46 0.81 -15.33
N LYS A 127 15.84 -0.45 -15.04
CA LYS A 127 17.22 -0.92 -15.20
C LYS A 127 17.67 -0.84 -16.65
N VAL A 128 16.84 -1.31 -17.59
CA VAL A 128 17.13 -1.24 -19.03
C VAL A 128 17.29 0.21 -19.48
N ALA A 129 16.35 1.09 -19.12
CA ALA A 129 16.41 2.50 -19.47
C ALA A 129 17.65 3.21 -18.89
N TYR A 130 18.05 2.84 -17.66
CA TYR A 130 19.27 3.35 -17.04
C TYR A 130 20.52 2.93 -17.82
N HIS A 131 20.66 1.65 -18.16
CA HIS A 131 21.82 1.16 -18.92
C HIS A 131 21.90 1.79 -20.30
N SER A 132 20.79 1.88 -21.04
CA SER A 132 20.76 2.55 -22.36
C SER A 132 21.13 4.04 -22.29
N ARG A 133 20.89 4.70 -21.15
CA ARG A 133 21.30 6.10 -20.94
C ARG A 133 22.79 6.23 -20.66
N GLN A 134 23.38 5.29 -19.92
CA GLN A 134 24.83 5.28 -19.66
C GLN A 134 25.62 5.05 -20.94
N GLU A 135 25.24 4.08 -21.77
CA GLU A 135 25.88 3.83 -23.06
C GLU A 135 25.86 5.06 -23.99
N LYS A 136 24.75 5.81 -24.00
CA LYS A 136 24.66 7.08 -24.74
C LYS A 136 25.58 8.16 -24.18
N ASN A 137 25.73 8.25 -22.86
CA ASN A 137 26.61 9.24 -22.23
C ASN A 137 28.10 8.90 -22.47
N ASP A 138 28.47 7.62 -22.38
CA ASP A 138 29.84 7.15 -22.62
C ASP A 138 30.25 7.29 -24.11
N GLY A 139 29.30 7.12 -25.02
CA GLY A 139 29.50 7.35 -26.46
C GLY A 139 29.68 8.82 -26.86
N VAL A 140 29.25 9.78 -26.02
CA VAL A 140 29.41 11.23 -26.28
C VAL A 140 30.78 11.75 -25.85
N HIS A 141 31.49 11.04 -24.97
CA HIS A 141 32.84 11.43 -24.50
C HIS A 141 34.00 10.80 -25.30
N SER A 142 33.72 10.08 -26.38
CA SER A 142 34.74 9.39 -27.21
C SER A 142 35.07 10.09 -28.55
N PHE A 143 34.86 11.41 -28.66
CA PHE A 143 35.29 12.22 -29.80
C PHE A 143 36.12 13.43 -29.37
#